data_AF-A0A1F8YGF0-F1
#
_entry.id   AF-A0A1F8YGF0-F1
#
_cell.length_a   1.000
_cell.length_b   1.000
_cell.length_c   1.000
_cell.angle_alpha   90.00
_cell.angle_beta   90.00
_cell.angle_gamma   90.00
#
_symmetry.space_group_name_H-M   'P 1'
#
loop_
_entity.id
_entity.type
_entity.pdbx_description
1 polymer ?
#
loop_
_entity_poly.entity_id
_entity_poly.type
_entity_poly.pdbx_seq_one_letter_code
_entity_poly.pdbx_strand_id
1 'polypeptide(L)'
;MHLVQPIIRIEMSVKTPKLLKLIDIPRQRLYYLEQKGYITPQKIVIGEKEFREYSDEDVKKIECIWKYLKKGFKYKIAYEKAIEELSNPQMNLIKTETHEKV
;
A
#
# COMPACT_ATOMS: atom_id res chain seq x y z
N MET A 1 -21.40 -18.72 -32.06
CA MET A 1 -21.82 -18.20 -30.76
C MET A 1 -20.87 -18.75 -29.71
N HIS A 2 -19.78 -18.04 -29.40
CA HIS A 2 -18.86 -18.43 -28.33
C HIS A 2 -19.17 -17.60 -27.11
N LEU A 3 -19.59 -18.28 -26.04
CA LEU A 3 -19.81 -17.72 -24.71
C LEU A 3 -18.51 -17.05 -24.25
N VAL A 4 -18.51 -15.71 -24.25
CA VAL A 4 -17.53 -14.92 -23.52
C VAL A 4 -17.74 -15.22 -22.04
N GLN A 5 -16.82 -15.96 -21.44
CA GLN A 5 -16.81 -16.08 -19.99
C GLN A 5 -16.53 -14.67 -19.43
N PRO A 6 -17.32 -14.16 -18.48
CA PRO A 6 -16.97 -12.91 -17.84
C PRO A 6 -15.63 -13.15 -17.14
N ILE A 7 -14.61 -12.37 -17.55
CA ILE A 7 -13.35 -12.27 -16.83
C ILE A 7 -13.75 -11.74 -15.46
N ILE A 8 -13.88 -12.64 -14.49
CA ILE A 8 -14.02 -12.30 -13.09
C ILE A 8 -12.75 -11.51 -12.78
N ARG A 9 -12.85 -10.19 -12.76
CA ARG A 9 -11.81 -9.32 -12.26
C ARG A 9 -11.75 -9.64 -10.77
N ILE A 10 -10.88 -10.58 -10.41
CA ILE A 10 -10.56 -10.88 -9.03
C ILE A 10 -9.89 -9.61 -8.49
N GLU A 11 -10.67 -8.68 -7.93
CA GLU A 11 -10.09 -7.69 -7.04
C GLU A 11 -9.52 -8.47 -5.86
N MET A 12 -8.19 -8.59 -5.78
CA MET A 12 -7.55 -9.28 -4.66
C MET A 12 -7.55 -8.33 -3.47
N SER A 13 -8.68 -8.27 -2.80
CA SER A 13 -8.84 -7.63 -1.52
C SER A 13 -8.09 -8.42 -0.44
N VAL A 14 -7.16 -7.77 0.24
CA VAL A 14 -6.30 -8.38 1.27
C VAL A 14 -6.81 -7.95 2.64
N LYS A 15 -7.07 -8.90 3.54
CA LYS A 15 -7.44 -8.60 4.93
C LYS A 15 -6.22 -8.15 5.76
N THR A 16 -6.44 -7.33 6.78
CA THR A 16 -5.38 -6.85 7.70
C THR A 16 -4.37 -7.94 8.15
N PRO A 17 -4.77 -9.11 8.68
CA PRO A 17 -3.80 -10.11 9.14
C PRO A 17 -2.93 -10.69 8.01
N LYS A 18 -3.48 -10.81 6.80
CA LYS A 18 -2.72 -11.27 5.63
C LYS A 18 -1.75 -10.18 5.17
N LEU A 19 -2.20 -8.93 5.13
CA LEU A 19 -1.38 -7.75 4.79
C LEU A 19 -0.16 -7.62 5.70
N LEU A 20 -0.35 -7.74 7.02
CA LEU A 20 0.73 -7.64 8.00
C LEU A 20 1.83 -8.70 7.76
N LYS A 21 1.44 -9.93 7.40
CA LYS A 21 2.37 -11.01 7.06
C LYS A 21 3.06 -10.81 5.70
N LEU A 22 2.36 -10.21 4.74
CA LEU A 22 2.86 -10.01 3.37
C LEU A 22 3.98 -8.96 3.33
N ILE A 23 3.78 -7.84 4.03
CA ILE A 23 4.68 -6.67 3.99
C ILE A 23 5.69 -6.68 5.16
N ASP A 24 5.44 -7.53 6.17
CA ASP A 24 6.20 -7.55 7.41
C ASP A 24 6.25 -6.15 8.05
N ILE A 25 5.08 -5.50 8.10
CA ILE A 25 4.88 -4.19 8.71
C ILE A 25 4.26 -4.38 10.10
N PRO A 26 4.79 -3.74 11.16
CA PRO A 26 4.18 -3.82 12.47
C PRO A 26 2.82 -3.11 12.49
N ARG A 27 1.85 -3.71 13.19
CA ARG A 27 0.45 -3.25 13.24
C ARG A 27 0.30 -1.77 13.62
N GLN A 28 1.16 -1.26 14.51
CA GLN A 28 1.17 0.15 14.90
C GLN A 28 1.47 1.09 13.73
N ARG A 29 2.40 0.71 12.84
CA ARG A 29 2.75 1.52 11.66
C ARG A 29 1.61 1.53 10.66
N LEU A 30 0.97 0.38 10.42
CA LEU A 30 -0.21 0.29 9.56
C LEU A 30 -1.33 1.20 10.05
N TYR A 31 -1.66 1.16 11.35
CA TYR A 31 -2.68 2.05 11.91
C TYR A 31 -2.31 3.53 11.85
N TYR A 32 -1.03 3.85 11.96
CA TYR A 32 -0.59 5.23 11.76
C TYR A 32 -0.82 5.70 10.32
N LEU A 33 -0.60 4.83 9.33
CA LEU A 33 -0.87 5.13 7.92
C LEU A 33 -2.38 5.35 7.67
N GLU A 34 -3.23 4.51 8.26
CA GLU A 34 -4.69 4.67 8.22
C GLU A 34 -5.13 5.98 8.89
N GLN A 35 -4.62 6.28 10.09
CA GLN A 35 -5.00 7.48 10.85
C GLN A 35 -4.57 8.77 10.15
N LYS A 36 -3.45 8.75 9.42
CA LYS A 36 -2.98 9.88 8.63
C LYS A 36 -3.65 10.00 7.26
N GLY A 37 -4.49 9.04 6.88
CA GLY A 37 -5.17 9.05 5.58
C GLY A 37 -4.25 8.74 4.39
N TYR A 38 -3.07 8.16 4.63
CA TYR A 38 -2.22 7.69 3.54
C TYR A 38 -2.81 6.44 2.87
N ILE A 39 -3.60 5.67 3.62
CA ILE A 39 -4.23 4.43 3.19
C ILE A 39 -5.66 4.42 3.70
N THR A 40 -6.60 4.07 2.83
CA THR A 40 -8.03 4.00 3.17
C THR A 40 -8.51 2.58 2.96
N PRO A 41 -8.60 1.75 4.01
CA PRO A 41 -9.16 0.41 3.88
C PRO A 41 -10.64 0.50 3.51
N GLN A 42 -11.07 -0.41 2.65
CA GLN A 42 -12.48 -0.64 2.38
C GLN A 42 -13.08 -1.41 3.55
N LYS A 43 -14.20 -0.91 4.08
CA LYS A 43 -14.97 -1.60 5.12
C LYS A 43 -16.00 -2.48 4.42
N ILE A 44 -15.85 -3.79 4.55
CA ILE A 44 -16.77 -4.77 3.97
C ILE A 44 -17.51 -5.44 5.12
N VAL A 45 -18.84 -5.37 5.06
CA VAL A 45 -19.73 -6.00 6.03
C VAL A 45 -20.15 -7.35 5.47
N ILE A 46 -19.82 -8.43 6.18
CA ILE A 46 -20.22 -9.79 5.81
C ILE A 46 -21.09 -10.33 6.94
N GLY A 47 -22.42 -10.37 6.71
CA GLY A 47 -23.39 -10.68 7.74
C GLY A 47 -23.38 -9.64 8.85
N GLU A 48 -23.01 -10.06 10.07
CA GLU A 48 -22.91 -9.20 11.25
C GLU A 48 -21.47 -8.74 11.56
N LYS A 49 -20.50 -9.11 10.72
CA LYS A 49 -19.07 -8.83 10.96
C LYS A 49 -18.55 -7.78 9.99
N GLU A 50 -17.87 -6.77 10.55
CA GLU A 50 -17.13 -5.76 9.79
C GLU A 50 -15.68 -6.19 9.59
N PHE A 51 -15.26 -6.25 8.32
CA PHE A 51 -13.88 -6.53 7.94
C PHE A 51 -13.25 -5.33 7.24
N ARG A 52 -11.94 -5.18 7.43
CA ARG A 52 -11.11 -4.24 6.68
C ARG A 52 -10.39 -4.98 5.58
N GLU A 53 -10.60 -4.51 4.37
CA GLU A 53 -9.98 -5.03 3.18
C GLU A 53 -9.20 -3.92 2.48
N TYR A 54 -8.02 -4.28 1.99
CA TYR A 54 -7.11 -3.37 1.29
C TYR A 54 -7.02 -3.86 -0.14
N SER A 55 -7.15 -2.98 -1.11
CA SER A 55 -6.99 -3.35 -2.52
C SER A 55 -5.51 -3.63 -2.83
N ASP A 56 -5.22 -4.30 -3.94
CA ASP A 56 -3.83 -4.47 -4.40
C ASP A 56 -3.06 -3.15 -4.50
N GLU A 57 -3.74 -2.08 -4.91
CA GLU A 57 -3.15 -0.74 -4.97
C GLU A 57 -2.76 -0.22 -3.57
N ASP A 58 -3.60 -0.45 -2.57
CA ASP A 58 -3.28 -0.11 -1.17
C ASP A 58 -2.12 -0.94 -0.66
N VAL A 59 -2.11 -2.25 -0.95
CA VAL A 59 -1.02 -3.16 -0.58
C VAL A 59 0.31 -2.67 -1.17
N LYS A 60 0.33 -2.35 -2.46
CA LYS A 60 1.52 -1.80 -3.14
C LYS A 60 1.95 -0.47 -2.56
N LYS A 61 1.01 0.44 -2.27
CA LYS A 61 1.31 1.70 -1.57
C LYS A 61 1.95 1.44 -0.21
N ILE A 62 1.35 0.59 0.61
CA ILE A 62 1.85 0.27 1.96
C ILE A 62 3.26 -0.33 1.89
N GLU A 63 3.49 -1.27 0.97
CA GLU A 63 4.79 -1.90 0.76
C GLU A 63 5.86 -0.87 0.38
N CYS A 64 5.54 -0.01 -0.58
CA CYS A 64 6.43 1.00 -1.09
C CYS A 64 6.73 2.08 -0.02
N ILE A 65 5.70 2.55 0.71
CA ILE A 65 5.87 3.44 1.88
C ILE A 65 6.76 2.78 2.93
N TRP A 66 6.53 1.51 3.25
CA TRP A 66 7.28 0.76 4.26
C TRP A 66 8.75 0.62 3.88
N LYS A 67 9.05 0.36 2.60
CA LYS A 67 10.41 0.37 2.06
C LYS A 67 11.14 1.69 2.34
N TYR A 68 10.49 2.85 2.16
CA TYR A 68 11.11 4.15 2.47
C TYR A 68 11.16 4.43 3.99
N LEU A 69 10.18 3.99 4.76
CA LEU A 69 10.23 4.08 6.23
C LEU A 69 11.40 3.28 6.81
N LYS A 70 11.68 2.07 6.30
CA LYS A 70 12.86 1.27 6.68
C LYS A 70 14.18 1.96 6.34
N LYS A 71 14.21 2.77 5.28
CA LYS A 71 15.36 3.59 4.90
C LYS A 71 15.55 4.83 5.79
N GLY A 72 14.68 5.05 6.77
CA GLY A 72 14.76 6.18 7.71
C GLY A 72 14.05 7.45 7.26
N PHE A 73 13.30 7.42 6.16
CA PHE A 73 12.51 8.57 5.74
C PHE A 73 11.33 8.81 6.69
N LYS A 74 10.96 10.09 6.87
CA LYS A 74 9.73 10.47 7.58
C LYS A 74 8.49 10.03 6.77
N TYR A 75 7.36 9.77 7.43
CA TYR A 75 6.12 9.28 6.79
C TYR A 75 5.68 10.10 5.57
N LYS A 76 5.72 11.43 5.67
CA LYS A 76 5.34 12.32 4.57
C LYS A 76 6.23 12.08 3.33
N ILE A 77 7.55 12.12 3.52
CA ILE A 77 8.53 11.90 2.45
C ILE A 77 8.46 10.47 1.91
N ALA A 78 8.25 9.49 2.78
CA ALA A 78 8.08 8.09 2.40
C ALA A 78 6.84 7.89 1.52
N TYR A 79 5.74 8.56 1.85
CA TYR A 79 4.53 8.57 1.04
C TYR A 79 4.75 9.25 -0.31
N GLU A 80 5.32 10.45 -0.33
CA GLU A 80 5.61 11.17 -1.58
C GLU A 80 6.48 10.34 -2.51
N LYS A 81 7.59 9.78 -2.00
CA LYS A 81 8.47 8.88 -2.77
C LYS A 81 7.76 7.62 -3.25
N ALA A 82 6.89 7.03 -2.43
CA ALA A 82 6.13 5.85 -2.81
C ALA A 82 5.14 6.14 -3.95
N ILE A 83 4.43 7.27 -3.89
CA ILE A 83 3.52 7.70 -4.96
C ILE A 83 4.30 8.03 -6.23
N GLU A 84 5.45 8.70 -6.13
CA GLU A 84 6.33 8.94 -7.28
C GLU A 84 6.80 7.62 -7.92
N GLU A 85 7.25 6.64 -7.11
CA GLU A 85 7.72 5.32 -7.59
C GLU A 85 6.58 4.53 -8.25
N LEU A 86 5.37 4.58 -7.70
CA LEU A 86 4.19 3.91 -8.26
C LEU A 86 3.66 4.59 -9.53
N SER A 87 3.74 5.92 -9.60
CA SER A 87 3.32 6.71 -10.76
C SER A 87 4.30 6.59 -11.93
N ASN A 88 5.59 6.45 -11.64
CA ASN A 88 6.62 6.38 -12.67
C ASN A 88 7.69 5.30 -12.35
N PRO A 89 7.43 4.03 -12.71
CA PRO A 89 8.36 2.93 -12.42
C PRO A 89 9.73 3.07 -13.09
N GLN A 90 9.89 3.99 -14.05
CA GLN A 90 11.14 4.19 -14.81
C GLN A 90 12.14 5.17 -14.15
N MET A 91 11.76 5.86 -13.05
CA MET A 91 12.56 6.97 -12.49
C MET A 91 13.54 6.58 -11.36
N ASN A 92 13.56 5.32 -10.90
CA ASN A 92 14.33 4.96 -9.70
C ASN A 92 15.80 4.59 -9.94
N LEU A 93 16.30 4.70 -11.18
CA LEU A 93 17.73 4.47 -11.49
C LEU A 93 18.62 5.72 -11.35
N ILE A 94 18.06 6.91 -11.10
CA ILE A 94 18.83 8.18 -11.24
C ILE A 94 18.81 9.13 -10.01
N LYS A 95 18.19 8.76 -8.89
CA LYS A 95 18.17 9.62 -7.67
C LYS A 95 18.76 8.91 -6.44
N THR A 96 20.01 8.44 -6.55
CA THR A 96 20.83 8.07 -5.38
C THR A 96 21.94 9.07 -5.09
N GLU A 97 21.84 10.31 -5.57
CA GLU A 97 22.77 11.38 -5.18
C GLU A 97 22.00 12.67 -4.93
N THR A 98 22.34 13.36 -3.82
CA THR A 98 21.90 14.73 -3.43
C THR A 98 20.54 14.77 -2.69
N HIS A 99 20.32 15.25 -1.46
CA HIS A 99 21.08 16.00 -0.44
C HIS A 99 20.33 15.77 0.91
N GLU A 100 21.03 15.60 2.03
CA GLU A 100 21.23 16.62 3.08
C GLU A 100 20.23 16.52 4.26
N LYS A 101 20.83 16.36 5.45
CA LYS A 101 20.16 16.42 6.74
C LYS A 101 19.77 17.87 7.01
N VAL A 102 18.49 18.12 7.24
CA VAL A 102 18.00 19.31 7.97
C VAL A 102 17.08 18.87 9.11
#